data_AF-A0A9E0V633-F1
#
_entry.id   AF-A0A9E0V633-F1
#
_cell.length_a   1.000
_cell.length_b   1.000
_cell.length_c   1.000
_cell.angle_alpha   90.00
_cell.angle_beta   90.00
_cell.angle_gamma   90.00
#
_symmetry.space_group_name_H-M   'P 1'
#
loop_
_entity.id
_entity.type
_entity.pdbx_description
1 polymer ?
#
loop_
_entity_poly.entity_id
_entity_poly.type
_entity_poly.pdbx_seq_one_letter_code
_entity_poly.pdbx_strand_id
1 'polypeptide(L)'
;MSLELIKYTQPLSKDELNFIKRKAQEERLQLRKIILIFVCLSLGCPLAVSAVRFFVANESFFSLLQYLVGVVFLLLFSGVGLYWGYIHSLRKLEQDLSQQTKTIERVVVTKKQYMPLNHEYYVYLTSVVKLSIEVSEADFRELKEGSELEISYTTMSQLYLGYSV
;
A
#
# COMPACT_ATOMS: atom_id res chain seq x y z
N MET A 1 28.58 -17.33 2.27
CA MET A 1 28.47 -16.44 3.45
C MET A 1 27.00 -16.35 3.78
N SER A 2 26.54 -16.99 4.85
CA SER A 2 25.17 -16.83 5.34
C SER A 2 25.08 -15.46 6.00
N LEU A 3 24.42 -14.50 5.34
CA LEU A 3 24.03 -13.24 5.97
C LEU A 3 23.03 -13.60 7.09
N GLU A 4 23.50 -13.61 8.33
CA GLU A 4 22.58 -13.65 9.47
C GLU A 4 21.82 -12.31 9.47
N LEU A 5 20.56 -12.33 9.01
CA LEU A 5 19.68 -11.17 9.12
C LEU A 5 19.39 -10.92 10.59
N ILE A 6 20.12 -9.99 11.19
CA ILE A 6 19.82 -9.49 12.53
C ILE A 6 18.59 -8.59 12.39
N LYS A 7 17.45 -9.09 12.88
CA LYS A 7 16.19 -8.35 12.98
C LYS A 7 15.78 -8.25 14.43
N TYR A 8 15.41 -7.06 14.87
CA TYR A 8 14.83 -6.85 16.19
C TYR A 8 13.73 -5.79 16.14
N THR A 9 12.83 -5.84 17.12
CA THR A 9 11.68 -4.94 17.19
C THR A 9 11.90 -3.84 18.22
N GLN A 10 11.52 -2.61 17.90
CA GLN A 10 11.56 -1.45 18.77
C GLN A 10 10.17 -0.77 18.82
N PRO A 11 9.78 -0.10 19.92
CA PRO A 11 8.61 0.77 19.91
C PRO A 11 8.74 1.91 18.89
N LEU A 12 7.60 2.29 18.29
CA LEU A 12 7.47 3.44 17.40
C LEU A 12 7.61 4.76 18.15
N SER A 13 8.30 5.72 17.54
CA SER A 13 8.36 7.11 18.03
C SER A 13 7.03 7.83 17.79
N LYS A 14 6.82 8.97 18.48
CA LYS A 14 5.60 9.77 18.31
C LYS A 14 5.44 10.28 16.87
N ASP A 15 6.54 10.65 16.23
CA ASP A 15 6.52 11.17 14.86
C ASP A 15 6.27 10.07 13.84
N GLU A 16 6.88 8.89 14.02
CA GLU A 16 6.63 7.71 13.19
C GLU A 16 5.16 7.25 13.32
N LEU A 17 4.61 7.30 14.53
CA LEU A 17 3.21 6.97 14.78
C LEU A 17 2.27 7.98 14.10
N ASN A 18 2.58 9.28 14.15
CA ASN A 18 1.82 10.30 13.43
C ASN A 18 1.89 10.11 11.90
N PHE A 19 3.05 9.72 11.38
CA PHE A 19 3.21 9.36 9.97
C PHE A 19 2.30 8.21 9.56
N ILE A 20 2.28 7.11 10.34
CA ILE A 20 1.41 5.95 10.07
C ILE A 20 -0.07 6.34 10.17
N LYS A 21 -0.45 7.15 11.18
CA LYS A 21 -1.82 7.64 11.32
C LYS A 21 -2.27 8.43 10.09
N ARG A 22 -1.44 9.35 9.61
CA ARG A 22 -1.75 10.15 8.41
C ARG A 22 -1.94 9.24 7.20
N LYS A 23 -1.04 8.28 7.00
CA LYS A 23 -1.15 7.31 5.90
C LYS A 23 -2.41 6.44 6.00
N ALA A 24 -2.76 5.96 7.19
CA ALA A 24 -4.00 5.20 7.40
C ALA A 24 -5.25 6.04 7.13
N GLN A 25 -5.25 7.33 7.46
CA GLN A 25 -6.34 8.24 7.12
C GLN A 25 -6.48 8.44 5.61
N GLU A 26 -5.36 8.64 4.90
CA GLU A 26 -5.35 8.76 3.44
C GLU A 26 -5.91 7.50 2.76
N GLU A 27 -5.48 6.31 3.19
CA GLU A 27 -5.98 5.05 2.64
C GLU A 27 -7.47 4.83 2.93
N ARG A 28 -7.96 5.21 4.13
CA ARG A 28 -9.40 5.17 4.44
C ARG A 28 -10.21 6.08 3.52
N LEU A 29 -9.70 7.28 3.24
CA LEU A 29 -10.36 8.21 2.32
C LEU A 29 -10.38 7.67 0.89
N GLN A 30 -9.29 7.07 0.43
CA GLN A 30 -9.22 6.41 -0.87
C GLN A 30 -10.21 5.23 -0.96
N LEU A 31 -10.23 4.36 0.05
CA LEU A 31 -11.17 3.24 0.12
C LEU A 31 -12.62 3.73 0.08
N ARG A 32 -12.96 4.79 0.82
CA ARG A 32 -14.30 5.40 0.80
C ARG A 32 -14.69 5.91 -0.59
N LYS A 33 -13.76 6.55 -1.32
CA LYS A 33 -14.00 7.00 -2.70
C LYS A 33 -14.26 5.81 -3.63
N ILE A 34 -13.45 4.75 -3.50
CA ILE A 34 -13.59 3.53 -4.29
C ILE A 34 -14.93 2.83 -4.01
N ILE A 35 -15.33 2.74 -2.74
CA ILE A 35 -16.65 2.20 -2.33
C ILE A 35 -17.77 2.98 -3.03
N LEU A 36 -17.72 4.31 -2.99
CA LEU A 36 -18.76 5.15 -3.61
C LEU A 36 -18.85 4.92 -5.12
N ILE A 37 -17.70 4.83 -5.80
CA ILE A 37 -17.64 4.52 -7.24
C ILE A 37 -18.26 3.15 -7.53
N PHE A 38 -17.91 2.11 -6.78
CA PHE A 38 -18.47 0.78 -6.97
C PHE A 38 -19.98 0.73 -6.70
N VAL A 39 -20.47 1.44 -5.67
CA VAL A 39 -21.91 1.54 -5.40
C VAL A 39 -22.62 2.22 -6.57
N CYS A 40 -22.11 3.36 -7.04
CA CYS A 40 -22.66 4.05 -8.21
C CYS A 40 -22.67 3.16 -9.46
N LEU A 41 -21.60 2.39 -9.69
CA LEU A 41 -21.49 1.48 -10.82
C LEU A 41 -22.45 0.29 -10.68
N SER A 42 -22.60 -0.25 -9.48
CA SER A 42 -23.51 -1.37 -9.20
C SER A 42 -24.98 -1.01 -9.44
N LEU A 43 -25.36 0.25 -9.26
CA LEU A 43 -26.69 0.76 -9.56
C LEU A 43 -26.82 1.24 -11.02
N GLY A 44 -25.80 1.92 -11.54
CA GLY A 44 -25.81 2.52 -12.88
C GLY A 44 -25.74 1.50 -14.01
N CYS A 45 -24.92 0.46 -13.89
CA CYS A 45 -24.76 -0.54 -14.95
C CYS A 45 -26.06 -1.32 -15.23
N PRO A 46 -26.79 -1.86 -14.24
CA PRO A 46 -28.05 -2.55 -14.49
C PRO A 46 -29.14 -1.63 -15.06
N LEU A 47 -29.16 -0.34 -14.68
CA LEU A 47 -30.03 0.66 -15.28
C LEU A 47 -29.70 0.88 -16.76
N ALA A 48 -28.41 1.07 -17.09
CA ALA A 48 -27.96 1.26 -18.47
C ALA A 48 -28.28 0.05 -19.35
N VAL A 49 -28.07 -1.17 -18.84
CA VAL A 49 -28.41 -2.41 -19.56
C VAL A 49 -29.91 -2.51 -19.81
N SER A 50 -30.73 -2.16 -18.82
CA SER A 50 -32.19 -2.14 -18.96
C SER A 50 -32.65 -1.12 -20.00
N ALA A 51 -32.05 0.07 -20.01
CA ALA A 51 -32.32 1.10 -21.01
C ALA A 51 -31.95 0.65 -22.44
N VAL A 52 -30.76 0.04 -22.61
CA VAL A 52 -30.34 -0.50 -23.91
C VAL A 52 -31.29 -1.59 -24.40
N ARG A 53 -31.73 -2.50 -23.52
CA ARG A 53 -32.72 -3.53 -23.87
C ARG A 53 -34.05 -2.92 -24.32
N PHE A 54 -34.53 -1.88 -23.65
CA PHE A 54 -35.74 -1.19 -24.04
C PHE A 54 -35.62 -0.61 -25.47
N PHE A 55 -34.53 0.10 -25.77
CA PHE A 55 -34.34 0.73 -27.09
C PHE A 55 -34.12 -0.27 -28.23
N VAL A 56 -33.44 -1.40 -27.97
CA VAL A 56 -33.03 -2.35 -29.02
C VAL A 56 -34.04 -3.49 -29.20
N ALA A 57 -34.62 -4.00 -28.11
CA ALA A 57 -35.39 -5.24 -28.13
C ALA A 57 -36.91 -5.03 -28.09
N ASN A 58 -37.41 -3.79 -27.91
CA ASN A 58 -38.85 -3.49 -27.69
C ASN A 58 -39.49 -4.36 -26.58
N GLU A 59 -38.68 -4.90 -25.67
CA GLU A 59 -39.14 -5.62 -24.49
C GLU A 59 -39.66 -4.62 -23.44
N SER A 60 -40.49 -5.10 -22.51
CA SER A 60 -41.01 -4.29 -21.41
C SER A 60 -39.89 -3.52 -20.71
N PHE A 61 -40.07 -2.19 -20.56
CA PHE A 61 -39.07 -1.22 -20.09
C PHE A 61 -38.32 -1.64 -18.82
N PHE A 62 -38.95 -2.43 -17.95
CA PHE A 62 -38.39 -2.76 -16.66
C PHE A 62 -38.80 -4.14 -16.15
N SER A 63 -37.89 -5.11 -16.25
CA SER A 63 -37.97 -6.33 -15.43
C SER A 63 -37.27 -6.08 -14.10
N LEU A 64 -38.05 -5.76 -13.07
CA LEU A 64 -37.55 -5.47 -11.72
C LEU A 64 -36.65 -6.60 -11.18
N LEU A 65 -36.99 -7.85 -11.50
CA LEU A 65 -36.23 -9.02 -11.08
C LEU A 65 -34.83 -9.06 -11.73
N GLN A 66 -34.73 -8.84 -13.05
CA GLN A 66 -33.44 -8.83 -13.74
C GLN A 66 -32.54 -7.67 -13.29
N TYR A 67 -33.14 -6.50 -13.05
CA TYR A 67 -32.44 -5.36 -12.48
C TYR A 67 -31.88 -5.69 -11.09
N LEU A 68 -32.71 -6.23 -10.19
CA LEU A 68 -32.31 -6.57 -8.82
C LEU A 68 -31.22 -7.63 -8.79
N VAL A 69 -31.32 -8.67 -9.64
CA VAL A 69 -30.26 -9.68 -9.77
C VAL A 69 -28.95 -9.05 -10.22
N GLY A 70 -28.97 -8.15 -11.21
CA GLY A 70 -27.78 -7.44 -11.68
C GLY A 70 -27.13 -6.59 -10.59
N VAL A 71 -27.92 -5.82 -9.85
CA VAL A 71 -27.43 -4.99 -8.74
C VAL A 71 -26.80 -5.85 -7.63
N VAL A 72 -27.50 -6.90 -7.20
CA VAL A 72 -27.02 -7.81 -6.15
C VAL A 72 -25.72 -8.50 -6.58
N PHE A 73 -25.65 -8.98 -7.81
CA PHE A 73 -24.44 -9.61 -8.34
C PHE A 73 -23.24 -8.64 -8.34
N LEU A 74 -23.43 -7.41 -8.84
CA LEU A 74 -22.36 -6.41 -8.87
C LEU A 74 -21.96 -5.95 -7.47
N LEU A 75 -22.92 -5.82 -6.54
CA LEU A 75 -22.61 -5.51 -5.15
C LEU A 75 -21.77 -6.60 -4.50
N LEU A 76 -22.12 -7.88 -4.66
CA LEU A 76 -21.32 -8.99 -4.13
C LEU A 76 -19.92 -9.01 -4.73
N PHE A 77 -19.80 -8.87 -6.05
CA PHE A 77 -18.51 -8.85 -6.73
C PHE A 77 -17.63 -7.68 -6.25
N SER A 78 -18.19 -6.47 -6.17
CA SER A 78 -17.48 -5.31 -5.65
C SER A 78 -17.09 -5.47 -4.17
N GLY A 79 -17.95 -6.12 -3.37
CA GLY A 79 -17.70 -6.40 -1.96
C GLY A 79 -16.47 -7.28 -1.75
N VAL A 80 -16.28 -8.30 -2.60
CA VAL A 80 -15.08 -9.15 -2.57
C VAL A 80 -13.82 -8.35 -2.92
N GLY A 81 -13.87 -7.52 -3.97
CA GLY A 81 -12.75 -6.66 -4.35
C GLY A 81 -12.37 -5.65 -3.26
N LEU A 82 -13.36 -5.02 -2.65
CA LEU A 82 -13.18 -4.09 -1.54
C LEU A 82 -12.60 -4.78 -0.30
N TYR A 83 -13.08 -5.97 0.03
CA TYR A 83 -12.56 -6.76 1.13
C TYR A 83 -11.08 -7.13 0.92
N TRP A 84 -10.73 -7.52 -0.31
CA TRP A 84 -9.34 -7.83 -0.67
C TRP A 84 -8.44 -6.60 -0.53
N GLY A 85 -8.89 -5.44 -1.04
CA GLY A 85 -8.18 -4.17 -0.89
C GLY A 85 -7.98 -3.77 0.57
N TYR A 86 -9.01 -3.96 1.41
CA TYR A 86 -8.94 -3.70 2.85
C TYR A 86 -7.89 -4.58 3.54
N ILE A 87 -7.89 -5.90 3.28
CA ILE A 87 -6.94 -6.84 3.89
C ILE A 87 -5.50 -6.53 3.48
N HIS A 88 -5.27 -6.20 2.22
CA HIS A 88 -3.91 -6.05 1.72
C HIS A 88 -3.25 -4.75 2.17
N SER A 89 -4.05 -3.67 2.32
CA SER A 89 -3.55 -2.32 2.60
C SER A 89 -3.87 -1.90 4.04
N LEU A 90 -5.13 -1.56 4.31
CA LEU A 90 -5.53 -0.87 5.53
C LEU A 90 -5.39 -1.74 6.78
N ARG A 91 -5.67 -3.04 6.67
CA ARG A 91 -5.58 -3.97 7.81
C ARG A 91 -4.16 -4.01 8.40
N LYS A 92 -3.13 -3.98 7.55
CA LYS A 92 -1.73 -3.99 8.01
C LYS A 92 -1.38 -2.70 8.76
N LEU A 93 -1.85 -1.56 8.27
CA LEU A 93 -1.67 -0.27 8.96
C LEU A 93 -2.39 -0.22 10.30
N GLU A 94 -3.61 -0.76 10.38
CA GLU A 94 -4.37 -0.84 11.63
C GLU A 94 -3.67 -1.74 12.65
N GLN A 95 -3.07 -2.85 12.19
CA GLN A 95 -2.24 -3.71 13.04
C GLN A 95 -0.99 -2.98 13.55
N ASP A 96 -0.31 -2.21 12.69
CA ASP A 96 0.84 -1.41 13.12
C ASP A 96 0.45 -0.31 14.12
N LEU A 97 -0.71 0.33 13.95
CA LEU A 97 -1.23 1.31 14.90
C LEU A 97 -1.61 0.68 16.25
N SER A 98 -2.05 -0.59 16.24
CA SER A 98 -2.38 -1.33 17.44
C SER A 98 -1.14 -1.83 18.18
N GLN A 99 -0.15 -2.35 17.45
CA GLN A 99 1.05 -2.94 18.06
C GLN A 99 2.11 -1.89 18.39
N GLN A 100 2.15 -0.78 17.66
CA GLN A 100 3.08 0.33 17.87
C GLN A 100 4.55 -0.12 17.88
N THR A 101 4.89 -1.11 17.05
CA THR A 101 6.26 -1.60 16.87
C THR A 101 6.79 -1.32 15.46
N LYS A 102 8.11 -1.14 15.38
CA LYS A 102 8.90 -1.14 14.15
C LYS A 102 9.92 -2.26 14.20
N THR A 103 10.29 -2.77 13.04
CA THR A 103 11.38 -3.71 12.86
C THR A 103 12.61 -2.96 12.37
N ILE A 104 13.73 -3.19 13.03
CA ILE A 104 15.05 -2.75 12.59
C ILE A 104 15.75 -3.96 11.98
N GLU A 105 16.26 -3.78 10.77
CA GLU A 105 16.99 -4.79 10.03
C GLU A 105 18.37 -4.26 9.70
N ARG A 106 19.39 -5.04 10.07
CA ARG A 106 20.77 -4.76 9.65
C ARG A 106 20.98 -5.29 8.23
N VAL A 107 21.45 -4.41 7.35
CA VAL A 107 21.58 -4.66 5.92
C VAL A 107 22.96 -4.23 5.45
N VAL A 108 23.42 -4.82 4.35
CA VAL A 108 24.72 -4.51 3.76
C VAL A 108 24.52 -3.71 2.49
N VAL A 109 25.38 -2.71 2.30
CA VAL A 109 25.46 -1.93 1.07
C VAL A 109 26.05 -2.78 -0.05
N THR A 110 25.29 -2.98 -1.11
CA THR A 110 25.72 -3.75 -2.28
C THR A 110 26.27 -2.87 -3.39
N LYS A 111 25.65 -1.71 -3.62
CA LYS A 111 26.02 -0.79 -4.70
C LYS A 111 25.67 0.64 -4.36
N LYS A 112 26.48 1.57 -4.85
CA LYS A 112 26.22 3.02 -4.77
C LYS A 112 25.86 3.59 -6.14
N GLN A 113 24.84 4.43 -6.20
CA GLN A 113 24.40 5.07 -7.44
C GLN A 113 24.02 6.53 -7.21
N TYR A 114 24.70 7.43 -7.90
CA TYR A 114 24.28 8.82 -8.02
C TYR A 114 23.33 8.98 -9.20
N MET A 115 22.23 9.71 -9.02
CA MET A 115 21.24 10.01 -10.05
C MET A 115 21.37 11.47 -10.51
N PRO A 116 21.98 11.76 -11.68
CA PRO A 116 22.25 13.12 -12.12
C PRO A 116 20.98 13.94 -12.41
N LEU A 117 19.87 13.29 -12.76
CA LEU A 117 18.62 13.96 -13.12
C LEU A 117 18.00 14.70 -11.93
N ASN A 118 18.01 14.06 -10.76
CA ASN A 118 17.39 14.59 -9.54
C ASN A 118 18.44 15.08 -8.52
N HIS A 119 19.73 14.87 -8.79
CA HIS A 119 20.85 15.17 -7.89
C HIS A 119 20.77 14.41 -6.55
N GLU A 120 20.19 13.21 -6.58
CA GLU A 120 19.97 12.37 -5.41
C GLU A 120 20.98 11.21 -5.35
N TYR A 121 21.29 10.77 -4.14
CA TYR A 121 22.24 9.71 -3.86
C TYR A 121 21.52 8.46 -3.35
N TYR A 122 21.73 7.34 -4.02
CA TYR A 122 21.07 6.08 -3.70
C TYR A 122 22.07 4.99 -3.33
N VAL A 123 21.68 4.20 -2.34
CA VAL A 123 22.42 3.02 -1.89
C VAL A 123 21.53 1.79 -2.02
N TYR A 124 22.04 0.76 -2.67
CA TYR A 124 21.37 -0.53 -2.82
C TYR A 124 21.74 -1.45 -1.66
N LEU A 125 20.76 -2.21 -1.19
CA LEU A 125 20.82 -2.97 0.05
C LEU A 125 20.55 -4.45 -0.23
N THR A 126 20.99 -5.30 0.70
CA THR A 126 20.64 -6.73 0.71
C THR A 126 19.23 -7.03 1.23
N SER A 127 18.44 -6.01 1.59
CA SER A 127 17.13 -6.22 2.21
C SER A 127 16.09 -6.76 1.24
N VAL A 128 15.25 -7.67 1.73
CA VAL A 128 14.08 -8.18 0.99
C VAL A 128 12.94 -7.15 0.97
N VAL A 129 12.89 -6.25 1.97
CA VAL A 129 11.81 -5.26 2.10
C VAL A 129 12.06 -4.05 1.22
N LYS A 130 13.31 -3.58 1.15
CA LYS A 130 13.67 -2.38 0.42
C LYS A 130 15.00 -2.51 -0.29
N LEU A 131 14.94 -2.51 -1.62
CA LEU A 131 16.11 -2.70 -2.49
C LEU A 131 17.08 -1.53 -2.45
N SER A 132 16.57 -0.31 -2.34
CA SER A 132 17.39 0.90 -2.33
C SER A 132 16.81 1.97 -1.42
N ILE A 133 17.70 2.77 -0.85
CA ILE A 133 17.38 3.94 -0.03
C ILE A 133 18.07 5.17 -0.59
N GLU A 134 17.40 6.30 -0.50
CA GLU A 134 18.01 7.60 -0.67
C GLU A 134 18.80 7.95 0.59
N VAL A 135 20.00 8.48 0.43
CA VAL A 135 20.90 8.86 1.52
C VAL A 135 21.41 10.28 1.31
N SER A 136 21.87 10.91 2.40
CA SER A 136 22.54 12.19 2.31
C SER A 136 23.86 12.08 1.54
N GLU A 137 24.34 13.19 0.97
CA GLU A 137 25.64 13.22 0.28
C GLU A 137 26.81 12.85 1.21
N ALA A 138 26.72 13.24 2.48
CA ALA A 138 27.74 12.92 3.49
C ALA A 138 27.79 11.40 3.71
N ASP A 139 26.65 10.78 4.01
CA ASP A 139 26.55 9.34 4.23
C ASP A 139 26.94 8.58 2.95
N PHE A 140 26.53 9.09 1.78
CA PHE A 140 26.92 8.50 0.51
C PHE A 140 28.43 8.52 0.32
N ARG A 141 29.17 9.52 0.81
CA ARG A 141 30.63 9.54 0.67
C ARG A 141 31.31 8.62 1.67
N GLU A 142 30.77 8.52 2.89
CA GLU A 142 31.35 7.70 3.97
C GLU A 142 31.09 6.21 3.79
N LEU A 143 29.86 5.84 3.39
CA LEU A 143 29.47 4.45 3.20
C LEU A 143 30.22 3.82 2.03
N LYS A 144 30.75 2.61 2.24
CA LYS A 144 31.39 1.81 1.19
C LYS A 144 30.53 0.61 0.84
N GLU A 145 30.78 0.02 -0.32
CA GLU A 145 30.20 -1.28 -0.63
C GLU A 145 30.73 -2.31 0.37
N GLY A 146 29.84 -3.11 0.94
CA GLY A 146 30.12 -3.99 2.07
C GLY A 146 29.91 -3.35 3.45
N SER A 147 29.66 -2.04 3.55
CA SER A 147 29.31 -1.42 4.83
C SER A 147 27.94 -1.90 5.33
N GLU A 148 27.82 -2.07 6.64
CA GLU A 148 26.55 -2.35 7.30
C GLU A 148 25.82 -1.05 7.62
N LEU A 149 24.51 -1.06 7.51
CA LEU A 149 23.63 0.00 8.00
C LEU A 149 22.34 -0.62 8.52
N GLU A 150 21.60 0.13 9.32
CA GLU A 150 20.34 -0.32 9.89
C GLU A 150 19.19 0.42 9.20
N ILE A 151 18.23 -0.34 8.65
CA ILE A 151 16.98 0.22 8.14
C ILE A 151 15.85 -0.05 9.12
N SER A 152 14.95 0.91 9.23
CA SER A 152 13.76 0.81 10.07
C SER A 152 12.50 0.82 9.21
N TYR A 153 11.59 -0.09 9.52
CA TYR A 153 10.29 -0.16 8.87
C TYR A 153 9.20 -0.67 9.82
N THR A 154 7.93 -0.42 9.51
CA THR A 154 6.82 -0.93 10.32
C THR A 154 6.71 -2.45 10.21
N THR A 155 6.39 -3.12 11.32
CA THR A 155 6.47 -4.58 11.40
C THR A 155 5.49 -5.29 10.46
N MET A 156 4.25 -4.79 10.33
CA MET A 156 3.20 -5.46 9.55
C MET A 156 3.08 -4.91 8.12
N SER A 157 3.04 -3.58 7.97
CA SER A 157 2.91 -2.94 6.66
C SER A 157 4.23 -2.74 5.92
N GLN A 158 5.38 -3.00 6.57
CA GLN A 158 6.71 -2.88 5.98
C GLN A 158 7.00 -1.50 5.38
N LEU A 159 6.42 -0.47 5.97
CA LEU A 159 6.64 0.92 5.58
C LEU A 159 7.98 1.38 6.08
N TYR A 160 8.82 1.82 5.16
CA TYR A 160 10.10 2.43 5.48
C TYR A 160 9.95 3.70 6.33
N LEU A 161 10.66 3.74 7.45
CA LEU A 161 10.68 4.86 8.39
C LEU A 161 11.99 5.66 8.30
N GLY A 162 13.10 5.01 7.96
CA GLY A 162 14.41 5.66 7.83
C GLY A 162 15.58 4.69 7.92
N TYR A 163 16.79 5.23 7.92
CA TYR A 163 18.04 4.49 8.12
C TYR A 163 18.89 5.14 9.21
N SER A 164 19.79 4.36 9.80
CA SER A 164 20.85 4.79 10.69
C SER A 164 22.16 4.10 10.31
N VAL A 165 23.25 4.86 10.36
CA VAL A 165 24.63 4.42 10.09
C VAL A 165 25.35 4.18 11.42
#